data_AF-A0A927BHF9-F1
#
_entry.id   AF-A0A927BHF9-F1
#
_cell.length_a   1.000
_cell.length_b   1.000
_cell.length_c   1.000
_cell.angle_alpha   90.00
_cell.angle_beta   90.00
_cell.angle_gamma   90.00
#
_symmetry.space_group_name_H-M   'P 1'
#
loop_
_entity.id
_entity.type
_entity.pdbx_description
1 polymer ?
#
loop_
_entity_poly.entity_id
_entity_poly.type
_entity_poly.pdbx_seq_one_letter_code
_entity_poly.pdbx_strand_id
1 'polypeptide(L)'
;MKKIFFPLLFAALTLAQGTAGAWGFFGHRTITQVAVYQLPASMQAFYYRHMAELVRLSTAPDERRSQDTTEGPKHFINMDYYSEENPFAKVPRRYEKAVEKFTADTLKKYGTVPWTIIETKNSLTEAFRQRDTVNIIKYSAELSHYMSDAFVPLHTTLNYDGQFTNQKGLHKLWETQLPERFINEYKLNGEPAKYLDNPLVAVWNEVQQSYGFVGETFDQATKIEKVMKPAVRYTFAHHYGQTTRRFSDAFADAYEKAVGGMVSFRLKGAPTMVSSLWLTAWQDAGKPDLNSLMIPNKQTKSEKEKLSVEMAAWKNNTLPHSQLLLAQQKEKKEEIVDEIKSATEDIADPTKEGQDGAPAGTAGEPAPAANKLKVKTKGKEGTQKIKQKGDAPQ
;
A
#
# COMPACT_ATOMS: atom_id res chain seq x y z
N MET A 1 49.28 12.51 10.82
CA MET A 1 47.84 12.57 11.13
C MET A 1 47.07 12.99 9.89
N LYS A 2 46.65 12.05 9.05
CA LYS A 2 45.86 12.33 7.84
C LYS A 2 44.61 11.45 7.83
N LYS A 3 43.49 12.10 8.14
CA LYS A 3 42.14 11.91 7.60
C LYS A 3 41.49 10.54 7.77
N ILE A 4 40.97 10.30 8.98
CA ILE A 4 39.81 9.44 9.24
C ILE A 4 38.55 10.23 8.80
N PHE A 5 38.25 10.27 7.50
CA PHE A 5 36.99 10.86 7.01
C PHE A 5 36.31 10.03 5.92
N PHE A 6 36.78 8.80 5.67
CA PHE A 6 36.18 7.90 4.68
C PHE A 6 35.10 6.93 5.20
N PRO A 7 34.97 6.58 6.50
CA PRO A 7 33.93 5.63 6.92
C PRO A 7 32.57 6.28 7.21
N LEU A 8 32.50 7.60 7.42
CA LEU A 8 31.25 8.31 7.73
C LEU A 8 30.35 8.52 6.50
N LEU A 9 30.92 8.61 5.29
CA LEU A 9 30.13 8.75 4.06
C LEU A 9 29.46 7.42 3.64
N PHE A 10 30.04 6.28 4.01
CA PHE A 10 29.48 4.95 3.73
C PHE A 10 28.39 4.56 4.74
N ALA A 11 28.52 4.98 6.00
CA ALA A 11 27.50 4.75 7.03
C ALA A 11 26.24 5.65 6.86
N ALA A 12 26.39 6.84 6.26
CA ALA A 12 25.25 7.71 5.95
C ALA A 12 24.43 7.23 4.73
N LEU A 13 25.02 6.41 3.84
CA LEU A 13 24.31 5.84 2.69
C LEU A 13 23.45 4.61 3.05
N THR A 14 23.68 3.97 4.19
CA THR A 14 22.90 2.80 4.64
C THR A 14 21.63 3.16 5.41
N LEU A 15 21.49 4.42 5.86
CA LEU A 15 20.33 4.90 6.62
C LEU A 15 19.27 5.60 5.76
N ALA A 16 19.52 5.74 4.46
CA ALA A 16 18.51 6.17 3.49
C ALA A 16 17.92 4.95 2.76
N GLN A 17 17.49 3.93 3.51
CA GLN A 17 16.48 3.01 3.00
C GLN A 17 15.17 3.80 2.94
N GLY A 18 14.99 4.53 1.84
CA GLY A 18 13.72 5.16 1.53
C GLY A 18 12.63 4.09 1.64
N THR A 19 11.48 4.50 2.17
CA THR A 19 10.24 3.72 2.20
C THR A 19 9.80 3.45 0.75
N ALA A 20 10.48 2.53 0.10
CA ALA A 20 10.14 1.93 -1.16
C ALA A 20 8.92 1.06 -0.88
N GLY A 21 7.74 1.66 -0.89
CA GLY A 21 6.48 0.91 -0.84
C GLY A 21 6.46 -0.06 -1.99
N ALA A 22 5.80 -1.19 -1.84
CA ALA A 22 5.40 -1.92 -3.02
C ALA A 22 4.31 -1.17 -3.77
N TRP A 23 3.66 -1.79 -4.78
CA TRP A 23 2.59 -1.17 -5.57
C TRP A 23 1.95 -0.02 -4.82
N GLY A 24 1.97 1.20 -5.36
CA GLY A 24 1.38 2.34 -4.64
C GLY A 24 -0.03 1.94 -4.20
N PHE A 25 -0.53 2.46 -3.07
CA PHE A 25 -1.73 1.92 -2.41
C PHE A 25 -2.89 1.57 -3.36
N PHE A 26 -3.04 2.34 -4.44
CA PHE A 26 -3.92 2.04 -5.58
C PHE A 26 -3.77 0.63 -6.19
N GLY A 27 -2.55 0.18 -6.51
CA GLY A 27 -2.25 -1.12 -7.10
C GLY A 27 -2.59 -2.28 -6.18
N HIS A 28 -2.14 -2.25 -4.91
CA HIS A 28 -2.50 -3.30 -3.92
C HIS A 28 -4.00 -3.44 -3.73
N ARG A 29 -4.70 -2.31 -3.59
CA ARG A 29 -6.15 -2.26 -3.42
C ARG A 29 -6.87 -2.84 -4.65
N THR A 30 -6.41 -2.46 -5.84
CA THR A 30 -6.95 -2.97 -7.11
C THR A 30 -6.74 -4.48 -7.23
N ILE A 31 -5.51 -4.97 -7.00
CA ILE A 31 -5.18 -6.39 -7.11
C ILE A 31 -6.03 -7.22 -6.14
N THR A 32 -6.13 -6.77 -4.89
CA THR A 32 -6.89 -7.45 -3.84
C THR A 32 -8.38 -7.54 -4.19
N GLN A 33 -8.97 -6.45 -4.69
CA GLN A 33 -10.36 -6.45 -5.12
C GLN A 33 -10.59 -7.42 -6.29
N VAL A 34 -9.74 -7.35 -7.32
CA VAL A 34 -9.86 -8.20 -8.51
C VAL A 34 -9.70 -9.69 -8.17
N ALA A 35 -8.82 -10.02 -7.22
CA ALA A 35 -8.60 -11.40 -6.78
C ALA A 35 -9.88 -12.03 -6.19
N VAL A 36 -10.74 -11.26 -5.54
CA VAL A 36 -12.02 -11.77 -5.00
C VAL A 36 -12.97 -12.21 -6.11
N TYR A 37 -12.96 -11.54 -7.27
CA TYR A 37 -13.81 -11.92 -8.41
C TYR A 37 -13.37 -13.24 -9.07
N GLN A 38 -12.11 -13.65 -8.87
CA GLN A 38 -11.55 -14.88 -9.44
C GLN A 38 -11.73 -16.12 -8.56
N LEU A 39 -12.21 -15.93 -7.32
CA LEU A 39 -12.46 -17.03 -6.40
C LEU A 39 -13.65 -17.91 -6.86
N PRO A 40 -13.63 -19.22 -6.53
CA PRO A 40 -14.78 -20.08 -6.79
C PRO A 40 -15.99 -19.67 -5.94
N ALA A 41 -17.18 -20.06 -6.39
CA ALA A 41 -18.45 -19.73 -5.73
C ALA A 41 -18.52 -20.13 -4.24
N SER A 42 -17.81 -21.20 -3.84
CA SER A 42 -17.72 -21.65 -2.44
C SER A 42 -16.98 -20.68 -1.52
N MET A 43 -16.17 -19.77 -2.07
CA MET A 43 -15.40 -18.78 -1.30
C MET A 43 -15.87 -17.35 -1.56
N GLN A 44 -16.39 -17.07 -2.75
CA GLN A 44 -16.66 -15.72 -3.22
C GLN A 44 -17.62 -14.96 -2.30
N ALA A 45 -18.62 -15.64 -1.71
CA ALA A 45 -19.57 -14.99 -0.82
C ALA A 45 -18.92 -14.34 0.41
N PHE A 46 -18.06 -15.10 1.09
CA PHE A 46 -17.31 -14.64 2.27
C PHE A 46 -16.36 -13.51 1.92
N TYR A 47 -15.54 -13.71 0.89
CA TYR A 47 -14.55 -12.71 0.49
C TYR A 47 -15.19 -11.41 0.00
N TYR A 48 -16.30 -11.49 -0.75
CA TYR A 48 -17.01 -10.31 -1.20
C TYR A 48 -17.62 -9.51 -0.05
N ARG A 49 -18.17 -10.18 0.96
CA ARG A 49 -18.67 -9.51 2.17
C ARG A 49 -17.58 -8.73 2.89
N HIS A 50 -16.37 -9.28 2.94
CA HIS A 50 -15.22 -8.67 3.60
C HIS A 50 -14.34 -7.85 2.64
N MET A 51 -14.80 -7.58 1.41
CA MET A 51 -14.02 -6.92 0.36
C MET A 51 -13.43 -5.58 0.82
N ALA A 52 -14.24 -4.74 1.47
CA ALA A 52 -13.78 -3.42 1.90
C ALA A 52 -12.61 -3.52 2.91
N GLU A 53 -12.70 -4.45 3.86
CA GLU A 53 -11.67 -4.66 4.88
C GLU A 53 -10.42 -5.32 4.27
N LEU A 54 -10.59 -6.30 3.37
CA LEU A 54 -9.48 -6.90 2.62
C LEU A 54 -8.69 -5.83 1.84
N VAL A 55 -9.41 -4.96 1.13
CA VAL A 55 -8.81 -3.88 0.34
C VAL A 55 -8.11 -2.87 1.25
N ARG A 56 -8.72 -2.47 2.37
CA ARG A 56 -8.10 -1.56 3.35
C ARG A 56 -6.82 -2.16 3.95
N LEU A 57 -6.87 -3.42 4.36
CA LEU A 57 -5.73 -4.10 4.97
C LEU A 57 -4.63 -4.47 3.96
N SER A 58 -4.91 -4.42 2.65
CA SER A 58 -3.91 -4.74 1.62
C SER A 58 -2.73 -3.76 1.58
N THR A 59 -2.80 -2.60 2.23
CA THR A 59 -1.71 -1.63 2.38
C THR A 59 -1.08 -1.63 3.76
N ALA A 60 -1.66 -2.37 4.72
CA ALA A 60 -1.19 -2.42 6.10
C ALA A 60 0.29 -2.86 6.24
N PRO A 61 0.84 -3.76 5.38
CA PRO A 61 2.27 -4.07 5.40
C PRO A 61 3.18 -2.88 5.14
N ASP A 62 2.79 -1.97 4.24
CA ASP A 62 3.57 -0.76 4.01
C ASP A 62 3.43 0.27 5.12
N GLU A 63 2.21 0.43 5.63
CA GLU A 63 1.90 1.38 6.71
C GLU A 63 2.70 1.06 7.99
N ARG A 64 2.82 -0.23 8.32
CA ARG A 64 3.49 -0.66 9.56
C ARG A 64 5.01 -0.59 9.52
N ARG A 65 5.65 -0.34 8.37
CA ARG A 65 7.13 -0.23 8.26
C ARG A 65 7.73 0.86 9.13
N SER A 66 6.96 1.91 9.40
CA SER A 66 7.37 2.99 10.30
C SER A 66 7.44 2.58 11.77
N GLN A 67 6.77 1.48 12.14
CA GLN A 67 6.64 0.99 13.51
C GLN A 67 7.33 -0.37 13.72
N ASP A 68 7.40 -1.21 12.68
CA ASP A 68 8.09 -2.50 12.67
C ASP A 68 9.33 -2.45 11.76
N THR A 69 10.50 -2.32 12.38
CA THR A 69 11.80 -2.31 11.68
C THR A 69 12.11 -3.61 10.92
N THR A 70 11.41 -4.71 11.23
CA THR A 70 11.59 -6.00 10.56
C THR A 70 10.73 -6.14 9.30
N GLU A 71 9.82 -5.22 9.06
CA GLU A 71 8.85 -5.31 7.96
C GLU A 71 9.49 -5.04 6.59
N GLY A 72 10.37 -4.05 6.50
CA GLY A 72 10.94 -3.61 5.21
C GLY A 72 11.48 -4.74 4.32
N PRO A 73 12.33 -5.64 4.83
CA PRO A 73 12.83 -6.80 4.09
C PRO A 73 11.78 -7.74 3.49
N LYS A 74 10.56 -7.77 4.03
CA LYS A 74 9.51 -8.71 3.60
C LYS A 74 8.92 -8.34 2.24
N HIS A 75 9.22 -7.16 1.72
CA HIS A 75 8.60 -6.57 0.52
C HIS A 75 9.40 -6.83 -0.76
N PHE A 76 10.65 -7.28 -0.66
CA PHE A 76 11.53 -7.41 -1.83
C PHE A 76 12.47 -8.62 -1.70
N ILE A 77 13.21 -8.89 -2.78
CA ILE A 77 14.40 -9.75 -2.77
C ILE A 77 15.39 -9.29 -3.83
N ASN A 78 16.51 -8.71 -3.44
CA ASN A 78 17.52 -8.19 -4.36
C ASN A 78 18.33 -9.34 -4.96
N MET A 79 17.83 -9.92 -6.05
CA MET A 79 18.40 -11.12 -6.66
C MET A 79 19.79 -10.86 -7.23
N ASP A 80 20.02 -9.68 -7.80
CA ASP A 80 21.29 -9.20 -8.34
C ASP A 80 22.42 -9.12 -7.30
N TYR A 81 22.10 -9.07 -6.01
CA TYR A 81 23.11 -9.20 -4.96
C TYR A 81 23.78 -10.58 -4.94
N TYR A 82 23.02 -11.64 -5.20
CA TYR A 82 23.50 -13.02 -5.03
C TYR A 82 24.27 -13.53 -6.25
N SER A 83 24.04 -12.95 -7.43
CA SER A 83 24.80 -13.19 -8.66
C SER A 83 24.38 -12.20 -9.74
N GLU A 84 25.36 -11.63 -10.45
CA GLU A 84 25.10 -10.83 -11.64
C GLU A 84 24.65 -11.68 -12.84
N GLU A 85 25.17 -12.90 -12.97
CA GLU A 85 24.90 -13.79 -14.11
C GLU A 85 23.63 -14.63 -13.95
N ASN A 86 23.52 -15.39 -12.85
CA ASN A 86 22.41 -16.33 -12.65
C ASN A 86 22.04 -16.48 -11.16
N PRO A 87 21.31 -15.52 -10.59
CA PRO A 87 20.98 -15.55 -9.17
C PRO A 87 20.01 -16.69 -8.81
N PHE A 88 19.15 -17.13 -9.74
CA PHE A 88 18.21 -18.23 -9.50
C PHE A 88 18.87 -19.61 -9.40
N ALA A 89 20.07 -19.78 -9.97
CA ALA A 89 20.90 -20.97 -9.73
C ALA A 89 21.66 -20.89 -8.39
N LYS A 90 21.86 -19.69 -7.84
CA LYS A 90 22.65 -19.48 -6.61
C LYS A 90 21.80 -19.47 -5.35
N VAL A 91 20.58 -18.91 -5.40
CA VAL A 91 19.70 -18.78 -4.23
C VAL A 91 18.83 -20.03 -4.06
N PRO A 92 19.00 -20.81 -2.97
CA PRO A 92 18.13 -21.94 -2.70
C PRO A 92 16.69 -21.47 -2.47
N ARG A 93 15.73 -22.18 -3.06
CA ARG A 93 14.31 -21.82 -2.91
C ARG A 93 13.77 -22.04 -1.50
N ARG A 94 14.25 -23.07 -0.79
CA ARG A 94 13.87 -23.36 0.61
C ARG A 94 14.64 -22.44 1.55
N TYR A 95 13.92 -21.81 2.49
CA TYR A 95 14.50 -20.80 3.38
C TYR A 95 15.66 -21.35 4.21
N GLU A 96 15.51 -22.55 4.77
CA GLU A 96 16.52 -23.17 5.62
C GLU A 96 17.83 -23.38 4.85
N LYS A 97 17.73 -23.78 3.58
CA LYS A 97 18.89 -23.94 2.68
C LYS A 97 19.50 -22.60 2.26
N ALA A 98 18.67 -21.56 2.11
CA ALA A 98 19.17 -20.21 1.87
C ALA A 98 19.92 -19.67 3.11
N VAL A 99 19.42 -19.95 4.32
CA VAL A 99 20.06 -19.57 5.59
C VAL A 99 21.38 -20.30 5.77
N GLU A 100 21.43 -21.62 5.52
CA GLU A 100 22.68 -22.40 5.57
C GLU A 100 23.76 -21.80 4.65
N LYS A 101 23.35 -21.23 3.49
CA LYS A 101 24.27 -20.70 2.49
C LYS A 101 24.66 -19.23 2.70
N PHE A 102 23.74 -18.38 3.13
CA PHE A 102 23.93 -16.93 3.16
C PHE A 102 23.79 -16.31 4.54
N THR A 103 23.35 -17.05 5.56
CA THR A 103 22.89 -16.59 6.89
C THR A 103 21.57 -15.82 6.86
N ALA A 104 20.83 -15.87 7.97
CA ALA A 104 19.54 -15.18 8.10
C ALA A 104 19.69 -13.65 8.00
N ASP A 105 20.78 -13.07 8.51
CA ASP A 105 20.99 -11.63 8.50
C ASP A 105 21.22 -11.08 7.09
N THR A 106 21.96 -11.82 6.24
CA THR A 106 22.10 -11.48 4.82
C THR A 106 20.75 -11.54 4.12
N LEU A 107 19.98 -12.62 4.32
CA LEU A 107 18.66 -12.72 3.68
C LEU A 107 17.73 -11.58 4.12
N LYS A 108 17.71 -11.22 5.41
CA LYS A 108 16.96 -10.06 5.89
C LYS A 108 17.46 -8.76 5.27
N LYS A 109 18.77 -8.57 5.11
CA LYS A 109 19.31 -7.35 4.50
C LYS A 109 18.94 -7.21 3.02
N TYR A 110 18.91 -8.32 2.29
CA TYR A 110 18.68 -8.35 0.84
C TYR A 110 17.30 -8.85 0.44
N GLY A 111 16.39 -8.95 1.41
CA GLY A 111 14.97 -9.17 1.19
C GLY A 111 14.54 -10.65 1.23
N THR A 112 13.32 -10.86 1.72
CA THR A 112 12.75 -12.17 2.06
C THR A 112 11.38 -12.45 1.44
N VAL A 113 10.88 -11.60 0.53
CA VAL A 113 9.49 -11.68 0.02
C VAL A 113 9.05 -13.09 -0.44
N PRO A 114 9.87 -13.93 -1.11
CA PRO A 114 9.40 -15.24 -1.56
C PRO A 114 9.05 -16.17 -0.39
N TRP A 115 9.77 -16.05 0.72
CA TRP A 115 9.55 -16.85 1.91
C TRP A 115 8.44 -16.27 2.77
N THR A 116 8.37 -14.94 2.89
CA THR A 116 7.25 -14.25 3.56
C THR A 116 5.91 -14.63 2.94
N ILE A 117 5.80 -14.70 1.61
CA ILE A 117 4.56 -15.14 0.94
C ILE A 117 4.14 -16.54 1.41
N ILE A 118 5.09 -17.48 1.51
CA ILE A 118 4.81 -18.86 1.93
C ILE A 118 4.45 -18.93 3.43
N GLU A 119 5.14 -18.17 4.26
CA GLU A 119 4.82 -18.06 5.70
C GLU A 119 3.42 -17.48 5.90
N THR A 120 3.07 -16.38 5.23
CA THR A 120 1.74 -15.76 5.32
C THR A 120 0.65 -16.69 4.77
N LYS A 121 0.91 -17.42 3.68
CA LYS A 121 0.01 -18.46 3.16
C LYS A 121 -0.23 -19.57 4.19
N ASN A 122 0.82 -20.00 4.90
CA ASN A 122 0.69 -21.03 5.94
C ASN A 122 -0.10 -20.51 7.15
N SER A 123 0.13 -19.26 7.57
CA SER A 123 -0.68 -18.59 8.59
C SER A 123 -2.15 -18.47 8.18
N LEU A 124 -2.43 -18.14 6.92
CA LEU A 124 -3.79 -18.14 6.37
C LEU A 124 -4.41 -19.55 6.39
N THR A 125 -3.63 -20.59 6.06
CA THR A 125 -4.08 -21.99 6.12
C THR A 125 -4.49 -22.36 7.54
N GLU A 126 -3.71 -21.95 8.55
CA GLU A 126 -4.04 -22.20 9.95
C GLU A 126 -5.27 -21.40 10.40
N ALA A 127 -5.40 -20.13 10.01
CA ALA A 127 -6.58 -19.32 10.30
C ALA A 127 -7.87 -19.96 9.75
N PHE A 128 -7.82 -20.52 8.54
CA PHE A 128 -8.93 -21.30 7.98
C PHE A 128 -9.24 -22.55 8.82
N ARG A 129 -8.22 -23.31 9.22
CA ARG A 129 -8.39 -24.52 10.04
C ARG A 129 -9.05 -24.20 11.38
N GLN A 130 -8.66 -23.09 11.99
CA GLN A 130 -9.21 -22.58 13.25
C GLN A 130 -10.55 -21.85 13.09
N ARG A 131 -10.99 -21.59 11.84
CA ARG A 131 -12.20 -20.80 11.54
C ARG A 131 -12.16 -19.38 12.13
N ASP A 132 -10.96 -18.81 12.22
CA ASP A 132 -10.74 -17.47 12.74
C ASP A 132 -10.95 -16.44 11.63
N THR A 133 -12.17 -15.90 11.54
CA THR A 133 -12.56 -14.91 10.53
C THR A 133 -11.64 -13.68 10.53
N VAL A 134 -11.19 -13.21 11.70
CA VAL A 134 -10.34 -12.01 11.81
C VAL A 134 -8.99 -12.28 11.15
N ASN A 135 -8.36 -13.40 11.49
CA ASN A 135 -7.07 -13.77 10.91
C ASN A 135 -7.16 -14.24 9.45
N ILE A 136 -8.29 -14.84 9.03
CA ILE A 136 -8.54 -15.14 7.61
C ILE A 136 -8.49 -13.86 6.78
N ILE A 137 -9.19 -12.80 7.23
CA ILE A 137 -9.23 -11.52 6.52
C ILE A 137 -7.84 -10.87 6.53
N LYS A 138 -7.21 -10.77 7.71
CA LYS A 138 -5.87 -10.19 7.86
C LYS A 138 -4.84 -10.87 6.97
N TYR A 139 -4.67 -12.19 7.09
CA TYR A 139 -3.65 -12.90 6.32
C TYR A 139 -3.99 -12.99 4.84
N SER A 140 -5.28 -12.95 4.45
CA SER A 140 -5.64 -12.83 3.03
C SER A 140 -5.16 -11.50 2.44
N ALA A 141 -5.38 -10.39 3.16
CA ALA A 141 -4.95 -9.06 2.73
C ALA A 141 -3.43 -8.91 2.69
N GLU A 142 -2.71 -9.37 3.73
CA GLU A 142 -1.25 -9.34 3.77
C GLU A 142 -0.62 -10.26 2.72
N LEU A 143 -1.21 -11.43 2.46
CA LEU A 143 -0.74 -12.32 1.39
C LEU A 143 -0.95 -11.70 0.01
N SER A 144 -2.06 -10.97 -0.17
CA SER A 144 -2.30 -10.18 -1.39
C SER A 144 -1.21 -9.14 -1.59
N HIS A 145 -0.84 -8.42 -0.53
CA HIS A 145 0.24 -7.43 -0.57
C HIS A 145 1.56 -8.06 -1.03
N TYR A 146 2.14 -8.98 -0.24
CA TYR A 146 3.46 -9.54 -0.53
C TYR A 146 3.53 -10.25 -1.89
N MET A 147 2.45 -10.93 -2.29
CA MET A 147 2.42 -11.53 -3.62
C MET A 147 2.38 -10.46 -4.71
N SER A 148 1.64 -9.36 -4.50
CA SER A 148 1.64 -8.23 -5.44
C SER A 148 3.05 -7.63 -5.59
N ASP A 149 3.81 -7.50 -4.51
CA ASP A 149 5.21 -7.01 -4.54
C ASP A 149 6.09 -7.86 -5.44
N ALA A 150 5.93 -9.18 -5.36
CA ALA A 150 6.67 -10.11 -6.21
C ALA A 150 6.32 -9.95 -7.70
N PHE A 151 5.23 -9.25 -8.04
CA PHE A 151 4.91 -8.86 -9.42
C PHE A 151 5.63 -7.60 -9.93
N VAL A 152 6.30 -6.85 -9.06
CA VAL A 152 7.03 -5.62 -9.39
C VAL A 152 8.49 -5.97 -9.75
N PRO A 153 8.98 -5.70 -10.97
CA PRO A 153 10.37 -5.96 -11.34
C PRO A 153 11.38 -5.29 -10.41
N LEU A 154 11.10 -4.04 -10.02
CA LEU A 154 11.97 -3.23 -9.19
C LEU A 154 12.12 -3.75 -7.75
N HIS A 155 11.25 -4.67 -7.30
CA HIS A 155 11.35 -5.37 -6.02
C HIS A 155 12.33 -6.54 -6.04
N THR A 156 13.01 -6.73 -7.18
CA THR A 156 13.94 -7.86 -7.37
C THR A 156 15.39 -7.44 -7.55
N THR A 157 15.72 -6.14 -7.39
CA THR A 157 17.04 -5.56 -7.71
C THR A 157 17.51 -4.55 -6.68
N LEU A 158 18.82 -4.53 -6.42
CA LEU A 158 19.51 -3.49 -5.66
C LEU A 158 19.29 -2.08 -6.25
N ASN A 159 19.05 -1.96 -7.56
CA ASN A 159 18.78 -0.70 -8.24
C ASN A 159 17.29 -0.29 -8.18
N TYR A 160 16.54 -0.69 -7.14
CA TYR A 160 15.07 -0.59 -7.08
C TYR A 160 14.48 0.77 -7.49
N ASP A 161 15.12 1.90 -7.21
CA ASP A 161 14.65 3.24 -7.59
C ASP A 161 15.41 3.84 -8.78
N GLY A 162 16.30 3.10 -9.42
CA GLY A 162 17.19 3.62 -10.46
C GLY A 162 18.34 4.46 -9.89
N GLN A 163 18.68 4.27 -8.61
CA GLN A 163 19.71 5.04 -7.91
C GLN A 163 21.13 4.82 -8.46
N PHE A 164 21.40 3.70 -9.12
CA PHE A 164 22.70 3.37 -9.73
C PHE A 164 22.74 3.68 -11.23
N THR A 165 21.58 3.92 -11.85
CA THR A 165 21.45 4.30 -13.27
C THR A 165 21.07 5.77 -13.46
N ASN A 166 21.04 6.56 -12.38
CA ASN A 166 20.62 7.97 -12.37
C ASN A 166 19.15 8.18 -12.82
N GLN A 167 18.30 7.19 -12.57
CA GLN A 167 16.88 7.18 -12.91
C GLN A 167 15.98 7.27 -11.67
N LYS A 168 16.48 7.89 -10.59
CA LYS A 168 15.76 8.07 -9.30
C LYS A 168 14.31 8.49 -9.48
N GLY A 169 13.39 7.76 -8.86
CA GLY A 169 11.95 7.90 -8.96
C GLY A 169 11.29 6.86 -9.89
N LEU A 170 12.06 5.95 -10.50
CA LEU A 170 11.51 4.98 -11.45
C LEU A 170 10.59 3.98 -10.76
N HIS A 171 10.88 3.68 -9.49
CA HIS A 171 10.04 2.82 -8.66
C HIS A 171 8.62 3.38 -8.56
N LYS A 172 8.52 4.62 -8.09
CA LYS A 172 7.24 5.32 -7.96
C LYS A 172 6.53 5.53 -9.31
N LEU A 173 7.29 5.76 -10.39
CA LEU A 173 6.71 5.81 -11.73
C LEU A 173 6.00 4.49 -12.04
N TRP A 174 6.74 3.38 -11.95
CA TRP A 174 6.28 2.06 -12.34
C TRP A 174 5.06 1.59 -11.53
N GLU A 175 5.12 1.76 -10.22
CA GLU A 175 4.18 1.11 -9.30
C GLU A 175 2.96 1.96 -8.92
N THR A 176 3.09 3.29 -9.01
CA THR A 176 2.04 4.23 -8.59
C THR A 176 1.51 5.00 -9.77
N GLN A 177 2.39 5.76 -10.44
CA GLN A 177 1.96 6.71 -11.46
C GLN A 177 1.37 6.03 -12.69
N LEU A 178 2.00 4.95 -13.19
CA LEU A 178 1.48 4.24 -14.37
C LEU A 178 0.13 3.56 -14.09
N PRO A 179 -0.05 2.77 -13.01
CA PRO A 179 -1.36 2.20 -12.71
C PRO A 179 -2.45 3.24 -12.52
N GLU A 180 -2.22 4.28 -11.73
CA GLU A 180 -3.23 5.33 -11.49
C GLU A 180 -3.63 6.04 -12.78
N ARG A 181 -2.67 6.28 -13.67
CA ARG A 181 -2.89 7.01 -14.92
C ARG A 181 -3.60 6.17 -15.98
N PHE A 182 -3.22 4.89 -16.11
CA PHE A 182 -3.63 4.04 -17.23
C PHE A 182 -4.61 2.93 -16.84
N ILE A 183 -5.15 2.92 -15.60
CA ILE A 183 -6.05 1.85 -15.15
C ILE A 183 -7.27 1.64 -16.07
N ASN A 184 -7.78 2.71 -16.68
CA ASN A 184 -8.91 2.63 -17.62
C ASN A 184 -8.52 1.91 -18.92
N GLU A 185 -7.25 1.88 -19.29
CA GLU A 185 -6.74 1.20 -20.49
C GLU A 185 -6.34 -0.25 -20.21
N TYR A 186 -6.11 -0.59 -18.94
CA TYR A 186 -5.63 -1.91 -18.53
C TYR A 186 -6.73 -2.97 -18.53
N LYS A 187 -6.31 -4.21 -18.79
CA LYS A 187 -7.19 -5.38 -18.72
C LYS A 187 -7.10 -6.00 -17.33
N LEU A 188 -8.16 -5.84 -16.53
CA LEU A 188 -8.29 -6.39 -15.18
C LEU A 188 -9.04 -7.73 -15.13
N ASN A 189 -9.64 -8.14 -16.24
CA ASN A 189 -10.19 -9.49 -16.35
C ASN A 189 -9.06 -10.55 -16.35
N GLY A 190 -9.31 -11.69 -15.73
CA GLY A 190 -8.29 -12.73 -15.54
C GLY A 190 -8.88 -14.12 -15.38
N GLU A 191 -8.00 -15.09 -15.19
CA GLU A 191 -8.37 -16.49 -15.08
C GLU A 191 -8.95 -16.82 -13.69
N PRO A 192 -9.80 -17.85 -13.56
CA PRO A 192 -10.23 -18.33 -12.25
C PRO A 192 -9.05 -18.83 -11.41
N ALA A 193 -9.18 -18.73 -10.08
CA ALA A 193 -8.22 -19.26 -9.12
C ALA A 193 -8.00 -20.78 -9.32
N LYS A 194 -6.75 -21.23 -9.17
CA LYS A 194 -6.37 -22.64 -9.27
C LYS A 194 -5.63 -23.09 -8.01
N TYR A 195 -5.78 -24.35 -7.66
CA TYR A 195 -4.95 -24.95 -6.61
C TYR A 195 -3.50 -25.01 -7.07
N LEU A 196 -2.57 -24.64 -6.19
CA LEU A 196 -1.13 -24.66 -6.47
C LEU A 196 -0.51 -25.87 -5.77
N ASP A 197 -0.14 -26.90 -6.55
CA ASP A 197 0.50 -28.11 -6.00
C ASP A 197 1.83 -27.81 -5.31
N ASN A 198 2.53 -26.78 -5.79
CA ASN A 198 3.79 -26.31 -5.20
C ASN A 198 3.81 -24.78 -5.15
N PRO A 199 3.23 -24.17 -4.10
CA PRO A 199 3.17 -22.71 -3.96
C PRO A 199 4.56 -22.08 -3.94
N LEU A 200 5.55 -22.74 -3.32
CA LEU A 200 6.93 -22.25 -3.28
C LEU A 200 7.50 -22.10 -4.70
N VAL A 201 7.34 -23.11 -5.55
CA VAL A 201 7.81 -23.02 -6.94
C VAL A 201 7.06 -21.95 -7.72
N ALA A 202 5.74 -21.83 -7.53
CA ALA A 202 4.95 -20.79 -8.19
C ALA A 202 5.44 -19.38 -7.83
N VAL A 203 5.68 -19.10 -6.55
CA VAL A 203 6.21 -17.82 -6.07
C VAL A 203 7.60 -17.53 -6.66
N TRP A 204 8.51 -18.50 -6.62
CA TRP A 204 9.86 -18.33 -7.19
C TRP A 204 9.85 -18.11 -8.71
N ASN A 205 8.94 -18.75 -9.43
CA ASN A 205 8.77 -18.52 -10.86
C ASN A 205 8.30 -17.08 -11.13
N GLU A 206 7.45 -16.51 -10.28
CA GLU A 206 7.01 -15.12 -10.45
C GLU A 206 8.09 -14.11 -10.11
N VAL A 207 8.90 -14.37 -9.07
CA VAL A 207 10.10 -13.56 -8.78
C VAL A 207 11.07 -13.61 -9.96
N GLN A 208 11.26 -14.79 -10.57
CA GLN A 208 12.08 -14.94 -11.76
C GLN A 208 11.54 -14.18 -12.97
N GLN A 209 10.23 -14.20 -13.17
CA GLN A 209 9.60 -13.42 -14.24
C GLN A 209 9.74 -11.91 -14.00
N SER A 210 9.50 -11.43 -12.77
CA SER A 210 9.75 -10.02 -12.39
C SER A 210 11.20 -9.61 -12.65
N TYR A 211 12.16 -10.42 -12.21
CA TYR A 211 13.58 -10.13 -12.43
C TYR A 211 13.93 -10.07 -13.92
N GLY A 212 13.32 -10.92 -14.75
CA GLY A 212 13.49 -10.88 -16.21
C GLY A 212 13.05 -9.56 -16.86
N PHE A 213 12.14 -8.80 -16.22
CA PHE A 213 11.70 -7.49 -16.70
C PHE A 213 12.56 -6.31 -16.22
N VAL A 214 13.53 -6.53 -15.32
CA VAL A 214 14.36 -5.46 -14.74
C VAL A 214 15.17 -4.72 -15.80
N GLY A 215 15.82 -5.46 -16.72
CA GLY A 215 16.61 -4.84 -17.80
C GLY A 215 15.75 -3.92 -18.68
N GLU A 216 14.63 -4.44 -19.18
CA GLU A 216 13.70 -3.68 -20.01
C GLU A 216 13.12 -2.45 -19.28
N THR A 217 12.86 -2.56 -17.97
CA THR A 217 12.40 -1.44 -17.13
C THR A 217 13.38 -0.26 -17.18
N PHE A 218 14.68 -0.50 -17.00
CA PHE A 218 15.69 0.57 -17.05
C PHE A 218 16.06 1.01 -18.48
N ASP A 219 16.09 0.08 -19.42
CA ASP A 219 16.47 0.35 -20.81
C ASP A 219 15.47 1.26 -21.51
N GLN A 220 14.16 1.04 -21.29
CA GLN A 220 13.13 1.90 -21.88
C GLN A 220 13.16 3.31 -21.30
N ALA A 221 13.35 3.46 -19.98
CA ALA A 221 13.55 4.78 -19.37
C ALA A 221 14.78 5.47 -19.97
N THR A 222 15.90 4.76 -20.16
CA THR A 222 17.12 5.31 -20.77
C THR A 222 16.88 5.79 -22.21
N LYS A 223 16.14 5.03 -23.01
CA LYS A 223 15.78 5.41 -24.39
C LYS A 223 14.98 6.71 -24.41
N ILE A 224 14.01 6.87 -23.51
CA ILE A 224 13.18 8.08 -23.41
C ILE A 224 14.01 9.27 -22.94
N GLU A 225 14.88 9.09 -21.94
CA GLU A 225 15.75 10.15 -21.46
C GLU A 225 16.68 10.67 -22.56
N LYS A 226 17.16 9.83 -23.48
CA LYS A 226 18.01 10.27 -24.60
C LYS A 226 17.31 11.23 -25.56
N VAL A 227 15.99 11.11 -25.73
CA VAL A 227 15.21 11.89 -26.71
C VAL A 227 14.39 13.02 -26.06
N MET A 228 14.01 12.87 -24.79
CA MET A 228 13.21 13.84 -24.06
C MET A 228 14.10 14.93 -23.43
N LYS A 229 13.76 16.20 -23.66
CA LYS A 229 14.49 17.34 -23.07
C LYS A 229 14.44 17.29 -21.53
N PRO A 230 15.54 17.55 -20.80
CA PRO A 230 15.57 17.49 -19.34
C PRO A 230 14.46 18.27 -18.64
N ALA A 231 14.12 19.46 -19.15
CA ALA A 231 13.06 20.32 -18.60
C ALA A 231 11.65 19.70 -18.64
N VAL A 232 11.43 18.66 -19.45
CA VAL A 232 10.14 17.98 -19.61
C VAL A 232 10.09 16.66 -18.84
N ARG A 233 11.24 16.09 -18.44
CA ARG A 233 11.30 14.75 -17.83
C ARG A 233 10.69 14.69 -16.44
N TYR A 234 10.81 15.77 -15.68
CA TYR A 234 10.42 15.82 -14.28
C TYR A 234 9.47 16.97 -14.00
N THR A 235 8.63 16.76 -12.99
CA THR A 235 7.82 17.79 -12.35
C THR A 235 7.91 17.64 -10.83
N PHE A 236 7.28 18.53 -10.08
CA PHE A 236 7.23 18.48 -8.63
C PHE A 236 5.83 18.15 -8.16
N ALA A 237 5.71 17.19 -7.25
CA ALA A 237 4.47 16.86 -6.56
C ALA A 237 4.56 17.34 -5.10
N HIS A 238 3.43 17.83 -4.57
CA HIS A 238 3.32 18.29 -3.19
C HIS A 238 2.39 17.34 -2.45
N HIS A 239 2.93 16.55 -1.52
CA HIS A 239 2.15 15.64 -0.68
C HIS A 239 2.55 15.84 0.78
N TYR A 240 1.55 15.98 1.66
CA TYR A 240 1.74 16.13 3.11
C TYR A 240 2.79 17.18 3.51
N GLY A 241 2.82 18.32 2.80
CA GLY A 241 3.78 19.40 3.05
C GLY A 241 5.20 19.17 2.53
N GLN A 242 5.48 18.03 1.88
CA GLN A 242 6.75 17.76 1.22
C GLN A 242 6.65 17.91 -0.30
N THR A 243 7.61 18.62 -0.88
CA THR A 243 7.79 18.74 -2.33
C THR A 243 8.80 17.70 -2.79
N THR A 244 8.35 16.77 -3.62
CA THR A 244 9.21 15.71 -4.19
C THR A 244 9.25 15.84 -5.70
N ARG A 245 10.44 15.64 -6.28
CA ARG A 245 10.60 15.52 -7.73
C ARG A 245 10.03 14.17 -8.16
N ARG A 246 9.20 14.16 -9.20
CA ARG A 246 8.69 12.94 -9.84
C ARG A 246 8.86 13.02 -11.35
N PHE A 247 8.75 11.89 -12.04
CA PHE A 247 8.62 11.87 -13.50
C PHE A 247 7.36 12.63 -13.92
N SER A 248 7.45 13.37 -15.02
CA SER A 248 6.31 14.10 -15.56
C SER A 248 5.29 13.15 -16.18
N ASP A 249 4.10 13.68 -16.44
CA ASP A 249 3.05 12.95 -17.14
C ASP A 249 3.46 12.61 -18.59
N ALA A 250 4.15 13.53 -19.27
CA ALA A 250 4.70 13.29 -20.61
C ALA A 250 5.76 12.17 -20.61
N PHE A 251 6.58 12.08 -19.55
CA PHE A 251 7.51 10.97 -19.40
C PHE A 251 6.77 9.66 -19.15
N ALA A 252 5.75 9.65 -18.29
CA ALA A 252 4.93 8.48 -18.02
C ALA A 252 4.21 7.97 -19.28
N ASP A 253 3.64 8.85 -20.11
CA ASP A 253 3.02 8.50 -21.39
C ASP A 253 4.02 7.85 -22.36
N ALA A 254 5.22 8.45 -22.48
CA ALA A 254 6.28 7.89 -23.31
C ALA A 254 6.76 6.53 -22.77
N TYR A 255 6.85 6.40 -21.45
CA TYR A 255 7.30 5.19 -20.77
C TYR A 255 6.32 4.04 -20.91
N GLU A 256 5.03 4.26 -20.65
CA GLU A 256 4.00 3.22 -20.81
C GLU A 256 3.98 2.66 -22.23
N LYS A 257 4.09 3.56 -23.22
CA LYS A 257 4.20 3.17 -24.63
C LYS A 257 5.45 2.35 -24.91
N ALA A 258 6.59 2.70 -24.31
CA ALA A 258 7.87 2.05 -24.54
C ALA A 258 7.97 0.67 -23.88
N VAL A 259 7.42 0.49 -22.69
CA VAL A 259 7.37 -0.82 -22.00
C VAL A 259 6.31 -1.76 -22.57
N GLY A 260 5.52 -1.31 -23.55
CA GLY A 260 4.71 -2.18 -24.40
C GLY A 260 3.64 -2.99 -23.65
N GLY A 261 3.10 -2.44 -22.55
CA GLY A 261 2.08 -3.12 -21.73
C GLY A 261 2.64 -4.03 -20.64
N MET A 262 3.93 -3.97 -20.32
CA MET A 262 4.54 -4.71 -19.20
C MET A 262 3.79 -4.51 -17.87
N VAL A 263 3.46 -3.25 -17.52
CA VAL A 263 2.78 -2.93 -16.26
C VAL A 263 1.38 -3.55 -16.23
N SER A 264 0.62 -3.36 -17.31
CA SER A 264 -0.70 -3.99 -17.51
C SER A 264 -0.63 -5.52 -17.40
N PHE A 265 0.38 -6.14 -18.01
CA PHE A 265 0.60 -7.58 -17.94
C PHE A 265 0.85 -8.07 -16.51
N ARG A 266 1.72 -7.41 -15.74
CA ARG A 266 1.98 -7.77 -14.34
C ARG A 266 0.75 -7.52 -13.46
N LEU A 267 0.08 -6.37 -13.60
CA LEU A 267 -1.14 -6.04 -12.86
C LEU A 267 -2.28 -7.02 -13.13
N LYS A 268 -2.41 -7.52 -14.36
CA LYS A 268 -3.40 -8.54 -14.73
C LYS A 268 -3.07 -9.92 -14.15
N GLY A 269 -1.79 -10.27 -14.07
CA GLY A 269 -1.33 -11.56 -13.55
C GLY A 269 -1.50 -11.69 -12.03
N ALA A 270 -1.19 -10.63 -11.28
CA ALA A 270 -1.14 -10.67 -9.82
C ALA A 270 -2.44 -11.16 -9.14
N PRO A 271 -3.64 -10.68 -9.50
CA PRO A 271 -4.90 -11.14 -8.90
C PRO A 271 -5.11 -12.66 -9.02
N THR A 272 -4.71 -13.25 -10.15
CA THR A 272 -4.85 -14.68 -10.41
C THR A 272 -3.99 -15.49 -9.46
N MET A 273 -2.75 -15.05 -9.21
CA MET A 273 -1.85 -15.72 -8.28
C MET A 273 -2.32 -15.54 -6.82
N VAL A 274 -2.74 -14.33 -6.45
CA VAL A 274 -3.29 -14.04 -5.11
C VAL A 274 -4.50 -14.93 -4.81
N SER A 275 -5.48 -14.96 -5.71
CA SER A 275 -6.69 -15.78 -5.54
C SER A 275 -6.37 -17.28 -5.53
N SER A 276 -5.37 -17.72 -6.29
CA SER A 276 -4.87 -19.10 -6.27
C SER A 276 -4.20 -19.47 -4.95
N LEU A 277 -3.44 -18.55 -4.34
CA LEU A 277 -2.83 -18.75 -3.01
C LEU A 277 -3.90 -18.80 -1.90
N TRP A 278 -4.91 -17.91 -1.95
CA TRP A 278 -6.06 -17.98 -1.04
C TRP A 278 -6.82 -19.30 -1.15
N LEU A 279 -7.12 -19.72 -2.39
CA LEU A 279 -7.75 -20.99 -2.68
C LEU A 279 -6.92 -22.15 -2.13
N THR A 280 -5.62 -22.14 -2.38
CA THR A 280 -4.69 -23.18 -1.90
C THR A 280 -4.68 -23.25 -0.37
N ALA A 281 -4.58 -22.12 0.32
CA ALA A 281 -4.65 -22.08 1.78
C ALA A 281 -5.97 -22.63 2.33
N TRP A 282 -7.10 -22.28 1.72
CA TRP A 282 -8.41 -22.81 2.10
C TRP A 282 -8.55 -24.32 1.85
N GLN A 283 -8.03 -24.81 0.73
CA GLN A 283 -8.06 -26.25 0.42
C GLN A 283 -7.17 -27.06 1.36
N ASP A 284 -5.96 -26.57 1.65
CA ASP A 284 -5.02 -27.22 2.58
C ASP A 284 -5.52 -27.22 4.03
N ALA A 285 -6.43 -26.30 4.36
CA ALA A 285 -7.13 -26.26 5.64
C ALA A 285 -8.31 -27.25 5.75
N GLY A 286 -8.58 -28.03 4.70
CA GLY A 286 -9.69 -28.97 4.66
C GLY A 286 -11.01 -28.38 4.19
N LYS A 287 -10.98 -27.24 3.48
CA LYS A 287 -12.16 -26.60 2.86
C LYS A 287 -13.28 -26.28 3.87
N PRO A 288 -13.02 -25.57 4.98
CA PRO A 288 -14.07 -25.19 5.94
C PRO A 288 -15.20 -24.41 5.25
N ASP A 289 -16.44 -24.62 5.67
CA ASP A 289 -17.61 -23.91 5.13
C ASP A 289 -17.57 -22.43 5.52
N LEU A 290 -17.19 -21.58 4.57
CA LEU A 290 -17.06 -20.14 4.80
C LEU A 290 -18.42 -19.45 5.01
N ASN A 291 -19.53 -20.05 4.59
CA ASN A 291 -20.85 -19.45 4.84
C ASN A 291 -21.16 -19.45 6.34
N SER A 292 -20.76 -20.52 7.05
CA SER A 292 -20.91 -20.62 8.51
C SER A 292 -20.11 -19.58 9.29
N LEU A 293 -19.10 -18.96 8.66
CA LEU A 293 -18.24 -17.94 9.26
C LEU A 293 -18.76 -16.51 9.08
N MET A 294 -19.85 -16.34 8.33
CA MET A 294 -20.44 -15.03 8.12
C MET A 294 -21.67 -14.81 8.99
N ILE A 295 -21.93 -13.56 9.35
CA ILE A 295 -23.15 -13.14 10.05
C ILE A 295 -23.83 -12.03 9.24
N PRO A 296 -25.05 -12.24 8.70
CA PRO A 296 -25.80 -13.50 8.67
C PRO A 296 -25.14 -14.57 7.77
N ASN A 297 -25.33 -15.87 8.00
CA ASN A 297 -24.62 -16.95 7.28
C ASN A 297 -24.95 -17.12 5.77
N LYS A 298 -25.70 -16.18 5.19
CA LYS A 298 -26.04 -16.11 3.77
C LYS A 298 -25.86 -14.69 3.27
N GLN A 299 -25.52 -14.56 2.00
CA GLN A 299 -25.56 -13.25 1.33
C GLN A 299 -26.99 -12.72 1.28
N THR A 300 -27.15 -11.46 1.66
CA THR A 300 -28.35 -10.67 1.46
C THR A 300 -28.63 -10.51 -0.04
N LYS A 301 -29.88 -10.18 -0.38
CA LYS A 301 -30.26 -9.89 -1.78
C LYS A 301 -29.41 -8.75 -2.37
N SER A 302 -29.18 -7.70 -1.59
CA SER A 302 -28.36 -6.56 -2.01
C SER A 302 -26.90 -6.94 -2.28
N GLU A 303 -26.28 -7.77 -1.44
CA GLU A 303 -24.91 -8.24 -1.67
C GLU A 303 -24.80 -9.04 -2.98
N LYS A 304 -25.76 -9.93 -3.26
CA LYS A 304 -25.79 -10.71 -4.50
C LYS A 304 -25.96 -9.83 -5.74
N GLU A 305 -26.85 -8.85 -5.67
CA GLU A 305 -27.08 -7.90 -6.77
C GLU A 305 -25.82 -7.07 -7.05
N LYS A 306 -25.18 -6.51 -6.02
CA LYS A 306 -23.93 -5.75 -6.17
C LYS A 306 -22.80 -6.61 -6.73
N LEU A 307 -22.60 -7.82 -6.17
CA LEU A 307 -21.59 -8.76 -6.67
C LEU A 307 -21.85 -9.11 -8.15
N SER A 308 -23.11 -9.33 -8.54
CA SER A 308 -23.47 -9.63 -9.94
C SER A 308 -23.10 -8.47 -10.88
N VAL A 309 -23.41 -7.23 -10.48
CA VAL A 309 -23.05 -6.02 -11.25
C VAL A 309 -21.52 -5.89 -11.38
N GLU A 310 -20.80 -6.01 -10.27
CA GLU A 310 -19.33 -5.92 -10.27
C GLU A 310 -18.68 -7.04 -11.08
N MET A 311 -19.19 -8.28 -10.98
CA MET A 311 -18.72 -9.42 -11.77
C MET A 311 -18.96 -9.22 -13.27
N ALA A 312 -20.09 -8.64 -13.66
CA ALA A 312 -20.37 -8.32 -15.07
C ALA A 312 -19.40 -7.23 -15.57
N ALA A 313 -19.19 -6.17 -14.78
CA ALA A 313 -18.22 -5.13 -15.11
C ALA A 313 -16.79 -5.67 -15.18
N TRP A 314 -16.40 -6.57 -14.28
CA TRP A 314 -15.09 -7.21 -14.28
C TRP A 314 -14.87 -8.05 -15.55
N LYS A 315 -15.83 -8.93 -15.89
CA LYS A 315 -15.76 -9.78 -17.09
C LYS A 315 -15.66 -8.96 -18.38
N ASN A 316 -16.40 -7.86 -18.45
CA ASN A 316 -16.42 -6.94 -19.60
C ASN A 316 -15.27 -5.92 -19.59
N ASN A 317 -14.38 -5.97 -18.60
CA ASN A 317 -13.28 -5.04 -18.41
C ASN A 317 -13.72 -3.56 -18.27
N THR A 318 -14.86 -3.32 -17.65
CA THR A 318 -15.41 -1.98 -17.42
C THR A 318 -15.36 -1.53 -15.96
N LEU A 319 -14.82 -2.34 -15.02
CA LEU A 319 -14.70 -1.96 -13.60
C LEU A 319 -14.16 -0.54 -13.37
N PRO A 320 -13.03 -0.12 -13.98
CA PRO A 320 -12.49 1.23 -13.79
C PRO A 320 -13.40 2.32 -14.39
N HIS A 321 -13.93 2.08 -15.59
CA HIS A 321 -14.84 3.00 -16.29
C HIS A 321 -16.16 3.19 -15.53
N SER A 322 -16.65 2.12 -14.91
CA SER A 322 -17.87 2.12 -14.10
C SER A 322 -17.64 2.65 -12.67
N GLN A 323 -16.41 3.09 -12.33
CA GLN A 323 -16.05 3.58 -10.99
C GLN A 323 -16.34 2.58 -9.86
N LEU A 324 -16.21 1.29 -10.19
CA LEU A 324 -16.47 0.19 -9.26
C LEU A 324 -15.20 -0.30 -8.54
N LEU A 325 -14.02 0.23 -8.88
CA LEU A 325 -12.81 -0.02 -8.10
C LEU A 325 -12.85 0.77 -6.79
N LEU A 326 -12.72 0.08 -5.66
CA LEU A 326 -12.59 0.68 -4.34
C LEU A 326 -11.33 1.55 -4.23
N ALA A 327 -10.30 1.28 -5.03
CA ALA A 327 -9.10 2.11 -5.13
C ALA A 327 -9.35 3.50 -5.76
N GLN A 328 -10.40 3.64 -6.59
CA GLN A 328 -10.79 4.92 -7.20
C GLN A 328 -11.72 5.74 -6.29
N GLN A 329 -12.32 5.10 -5.29
CA GLN A 329 -13.23 5.76 -4.36
C GLN A 329 -12.46 6.49 -3.27
N LYS A 330 -12.89 7.71 -2.93
CA LYS A 330 -12.35 8.43 -1.78
C LYS A 330 -12.62 7.62 -0.52
N GLU A 331 -11.59 7.36 0.27
CA GLU A 331 -11.77 6.76 1.60
C GLU A 331 -12.74 7.62 2.40
N LYS A 332 -13.85 7.02 2.83
CA LYS A 332 -14.66 7.64 3.88
C LYS A 332 -13.81 7.59 5.14
N LYS A 333 -13.52 8.75 5.73
CA LYS A 333 -13.00 8.82 7.09
C LYS A 333 -13.98 8.04 7.97
N GLU A 334 -13.51 6.99 8.64
CA GLU A 334 -14.28 6.40 9.72
C GLU A 334 -14.55 7.50 10.73
N GLU A 335 -15.82 7.82 10.97
CA GLU A 335 -16.21 8.58 12.14
C GLU A 335 -15.91 7.68 13.34
N ILE A 336 -14.78 7.94 14.00
CA ILE A 336 -14.55 7.42 15.35
C ILE A 336 -15.67 8.03 16.18
N VAL A 337 -16.67 7.22 16.53
CA VAL A 337 -17.72 7.62 17.45
C VAL A 337 -17.02 7.97 18.77
N ASP A 338 -17.13 9.23 19.18
CA ASP A 338 -16.57 9.73 20.43
C ASP A 338 -17.38 9.15 21.60
N GLU A 339 -17.05 7.92 22.01
CA GLU A 339 -17.69 7.21 23.12
C GLU A 339 -17.45 7.87 24.49
N ILE A 340 -16.69 8.98 24.54
CA ILE A 340 -16.39 9.71 25.78
C ILE A 340 -17.50 10.72 26.14
N LYS A 341 -18.35 11.15 25.19
CA LYS A 341 -19.42 12.13 25.45
C LYS A 341 -20.76 11.53 25.88
N SER A 342 -20.95 10.22 25.80
CA SER A 342 -22.18 9.55 26.24
C SER A 342 -22.24 9.31 27.77
N ALA A 343 -21.20 9.67 28.52
CA ALA A 343 -21.12 9.44 29.97
C ALA A 343 -21.43 10.67 30.85
N THR A 344 -21.92 11.78 30.30
CA THR A 344 -22.13 13.03 31.06
C THR A 344 -23.58 13.51 31.23
N GLU A 345 -24.60 12.74 30.82
CA GLU A 345 -26.00 13.20 30.95
C GLU A 345 -26.85 12.50 32.02
N ASP A 346 -26.34 11.51 32.78
CA ASP A 346 -27.12 10.83 33.82
C ASP A 346 -26.40 10.77 35.18
N ILE A 347 -26.03 11.92 35.74
CA ILE A 347 -25.83 12.04 37.20
C ILE A 347 -26.81 13.08 37.73
N ALA A 348 -27.92 12.59 38.27
CA ALA A 348 -28.81 13.36 39.11
C ALA A 348 -28.05 13.84 40.35
N ASP A 349 -28.16 15.14 40.62
CA ASP A 349 -27.62 15.83 41.78
C ASP A 349 -28.62 15.74 42.95
N PRO A 350 -28.21 15.20 44.12
CA PRO A 350 -28.84 15.54 45.37
C PRO A 350 -27.84 16.16 46.36
N THR A 351 -28.31 17.26 46.95
CA THR A 351 -28.11 17.73 48.34
C THR A 351 -26.98 18.73 48.68
N LYS A 352 -27.42 20.00 48.75
CA LYS A 352 -27.53 20.87 49.95
C LYS A 352 -26.30 21.56 50.60
N GLU A 353 -26.43 22.90 50.63
CA GLU A 353 -26.33 23.84 51.77
C GLU A 353 -25.01 23.99 52.58
N GLY A 354 -24.28 25.07 52.26
CA GLY A 354 -24.04 26.25 53.12
C GLY A 354 -23.07 26.18 54.32
N GLN A 355 -22.05 27.06 54.34
CA GLN A 355 -21.69 27.88 55.52
C GLN A 355 -20.65 28.98 55.21
N ASP A 356 -20.87 30.13 55.84
CA ASP A 356 -20.14 31.41 55.79
C ASP A 356 -18.75 31.41 56.45
N GLY A 357 -17.90 32.36 56.04
CA GLY A 357 -16.77 32.85 56.84
C GLY A 357 -15.65 33.56 56.05
N ALA A 358 -15.62 34.90 56.11
CA ALA A 358 -14.46 35.75 55.77
C ALA A 358 -13.83 36.29 57.09
N PRO A 359 -12.71 37.08 57.14
CA PRO A 359 -11.90 37.66 56.04
C PRO A 359 -10.36 37.69 56.25
N ALA A 360 -9.63 38.16 55.22
CA ALA A 360 -8.53 39.17 55.25
C ALA A 360 -7.28 38.84 54.39
N GLY A 361 -6.82 39.81 53.56
CA GLY A 361 -5.37 39.96 53.24
C GLY A 361 -4.90 40.12 51.78
N THR A 362 -5.15 41.29 51.18
CA THR A 362 -4.25 42.10 50.31
C THR A 362 -3.51 41.56 49.06
N ALA A 363 -3.86 42.21 47.93
CA ALA A 363 -3.02 42.93 46.94
C ALA A 363 -2.28 42.20 45.79
N GLY A 364 -2.59 42.63 44.55
CA GLY A 364 -1.64 42.67 43.42
C GLY A 364 -2.14 42.15 42.06
N GLU A 365 -2.78 43.00 41.27
CA GLU A 365 -2.96 42.87 39.79
C GLU A 365 -1.84 43.65 39.06
N PRO A 366 -1.67 43.61 37.71
CA PRO A 366 -2.46 42.90 36.69
C PRO A 366 -1.67 42.17 35.57
N ALA A 367 -2.41 41.38 34.77
CA ALA A 367 -2.01 40.88 33.44
C ALA A 367 -1.94 42.02 32.39
N PRO A 368 -1.32 41.83 31.21
CA PRO A 368 -2.06 41.32 30.03
C PRO A 368 -1.13 40.56 29.03
N ALA A 369 -1.45 40.10 27.83
CA ALA A 369 -2.57 40.28 26.90
C ALA A 369 -2.61 39.10 25.90
N ALA A 370 -3.81 38.75 25.46
CA ALA A 370 -4.10 37.86 24.35
C ALA A 370 -3.85 38.53 22.98
N ASN A 371 -3.36 37.78 21.99
CA ASN A 371 -3.24 38.25 20.60
C ASN A 371 -4.11 37.44 19.63
N LYS A 372 -5.29 38.04 19.39
CA LYS A 372 -6.19 38.12 18.23
C LYS A 372 -5.97 37.21 17.00
N LEU A 373 -7.01 36.42 16.73
CA LEU A 373 -7.36 35.75 15.46
C LEU A 373 -7.65 36.77 14.33
N LYS A 374 -7.21 36.46 13.10
CA LYS A 374 -7.55 37.19 11.88
C LYS A 374 -8.59 36.42 11.07
N VAL A 375 -9.75 37.03 10.83
CA VAL A 375 -10.77 36.57 9.87
C VAL A 375 -10.68 37.43 8.61
N LYS A 376 -10.69 36.80 7.43
CA LYS A 376 -10.72 37.46 6.11
C LYS A 376 -12.07 37.17 5.44
N THR A 377 -12.75 38.22 4.97
CA THR A 377 -13.92 38.10 4.09
C THR A 377 -13.68 38.90 2.81
N LYS A 378 -14.08 38.34 1.67
CA LYS A 378 -13.74 38.79 0.31
C LYS A 378 -14.95 39.45 -0.35
N GLY A 379 -14.87 40.76 -0.61
CA GLY A 379 -15.85 41.52 -1.41
C GLY A 379 -15.40 41.67 -2.87
N LYS A 380 -16.37 41.81 -3.78
CA LYS A 380 -16.18 41.92 -5.23
C LYS A 380 -15.66 43.31 -5.62
N GLU A 381 -14.75 43.32 -6.60
CA GLU A 381 -14.13 44.47 -7.27
C GLU A 381 -13.02 45.22 -6.52
N GLY A 382 -11.81 45.19 -7.09
CA GLY A 382 -10.81 46.26 -6.99
C GLY A 382 -10.05 46.43 -5.67
N THR A 383 -8.77 46.08 -5.68
CA THR A 383 -7.76 46.38 -4.65
C THR A 383 -7.73 47.85 -4.23
N GLN A 384 -8.16 48.16 -2.99
CA GLN A 384 -7.72 49.35 -2.26
C GLN A 384 -7.39 48.99 -0.80
N LYS A 385 -6.15 49.30 -0.40
CA LYS A 385 -5.68 49.21 0.99
C LYS A 385 -5.98 50.54 1.68
N ILE A 386 -6.98 50.59 2.55
CA ILE A 386 -7.20 51.75 3.42
C ILE A 386 -6.69 51.40 4.82
N LYS A 387 -5.69 52.14 5.29
CA LYS A 387 -5.21 52.17 6.69
C LYS A 387 -6.00 53.29 7.38
N GLN A 388 -6.85 52.95 8.36
CA GLN A 388 -7.38 53.94 9.30
C GLN A 388 -6.91 53.61 10.71
N LYS A 389 -6.21 54.58 11.31
CA LYS A 389 -6.01 54.74 12.75
C LYS A 389 -7.26 55.43 13.28
N GLY A 390 -7.85 54.88 14.33
CA GLY A 390 -8.92 55.53 15.08
C GLY A 390 -8.84 55.09 16.53
N ASP A 391 -8.65 56.07 17.41
CA ASP A 391 -8.57 55.91 18.86
C ASP A 391 -9.94 55.52 19.45
N ALA A 392 -9.91 54.79 20.57
CA ALA A 392 -11.11 54.40 21.30
C ALA A 392 -11.69 55.59 22.10
N PRO A 393 -13.01 55.84 22.03
CA PRO A 393 -13.71 56.58 23.06
C PRO A 393 -14.28 55.62 24.11
N GLN A 394 -13.96 55.94 25.37
CA GLN A 394 -14.48 55.56 26.70
C GLN A 394 -15.36 54.31 26.85
#